data_AF-G5SAU3-F1
#
_entry.id   AF-G5SAU3-F1
#
_cell.length_a   1.000
_cell.length_b   1.000
_cell.length_c   1.000
_cell.angle_alpha   90.00
_cell.angle_beta   90.00
_cell.angle_gamma   90.00
#
_symmetry.space_group_name_H-M   'P 1'
#
loop_
_entity.id
_entity.type
_entity.pdbx_description
1 polymer ?
#
loop_
_entity_poly.entity_id
_entity_poly.type
_entity_poly.pdbx_seq_one_letter_code
_entity_poly.pdbx_strand_id
1 'polypeptide(L)'
;SEGAFAEEERYMINGVLTLASRSLRGIMTPRGEISWVDANLSVAEIRQQLLSSPHSLFPVCRGELDEIIGIVRAKELLVALEEGAE
;
A
#
# COMPACT_ATOMS: atom_id res chain seq x y z
N SER A 1 6.42 30.58 -33.25
CA SER A 1 6.16 29.14 -33.03
C SER A 1 6.60 28.81 -31.61
N GLU A 2 5.81 29.23 -30.63
CA GLU A 2 6.09 29.03 -29.21
C GLU A 2 5.30 27.82 -28.71
N GLY A 3 5.92 27.01 -27.87
CA GLY A 3 5.45 25.68 -27.49
C GLY A 3 4.09 25.70 -26.82
N ALA A 4 3.12 24.99 -27.40
CA ALA A 4 1.72 24.94 -26.97
C ALA A 4 1.47 24.29 -25.58
N PHE A 5 2.51 23.79 -24.91
CA PHE A 5 2.41 23.10 -23.62
C PHE A 5 3.64 23.36 -22.77
N ALA A 6 3.43 23.51 -21.46
CA ALA A 6 4.48 23.54 -20.44
C ALA A 6 5.17 22.16 -20.30
N GLU A 7 6.31 22.11 -19.63
CA GLU A 7 7.09 20.89 -19.46
C GLU A 7 6.33 19.84 -18.64
N GLU A 8 5.66 20.27 -17.57
CA GLU A 8 4.86 19.43 -16.69
C GLU A 8 3.67 18.80 -17.44
N GLU A 9 3.02 19.59 -18.31
CA GLU A 9 1.92 19.12 -19.15
C GLU A 9 2.40 18.05 -20.13
N ARG A 10 3.56 18.26 -20.76
CA ARG A 10 4.18 17.26 -21.65
C ARG A 10 4.55 15.99 -20.88
N TYR A 11 5.09 16.10 -19.68
CA TYR A 11 5.41 14.95 -18.83
C TYR A 11 4.17 14.14 -18.48
N MET A 12 3.08 14.80 -18.05
CA MET A 12 1.81 14.14 -17.75
C MET A 12 1.21 13.46 -18.97
N ILE A 13 1.16 14.14 -20.12
CA ILE A 13 0.64 13.58 -21.38
C ILE A 13 1.44 12.34 -21.78
N ASN A 14 2.77 12.41 -21.75
CA ASN A 14 3.63 11.26 -22.04
C ASN A 14 3.39 10.11 -21.04
N GLY A 15 3.19 10.41 -19.76
CA GLY A 15 2.84 9.41 -18.75
C GLY A 15 1.54 8.67 -19.07
N VAL A 16 0.50 9.38 -19.52
CA VAL A 16 -0.78 8.79 -19.93
C VAL A 16 -0.62 7.94 -21.20
N LEU A 17 0.03 8.48 -22.24
CA LEU A 17 0.20 7.79 -23.52
C LEU A 17 1.03 6.50 -23.38
N THR A 18 2.01 6.49 -22.47
CA THR A 18 2.87 5.33 -22.23
C THR A 18 2.29 4.31 -21.26
N LEU A 19 1.23 4.66 -20.51
CA LEU A 19 0.67 3.81 -19.45
C LEU A 19 0.28 2.42 -19.95
N ALA A 20 -0.35 2.32 -21.14
CA ALA A 20 -0.77 1.04 -21.73
C ALA A 20 0.40 0.09 -22.06
N SER A 21 1.62 0.62 -22.18
CA SER A 21 2.83 -0.15 -22.48
C SER A 21 3.64 -0.50 -21.23
N ARG A 22 3.31 0.07 -20.06
CA ARG A 22 4.01 -0.22 -18.80
C ARG A 22 3.58 -1.59 -18.26
N SER A 23 4.56 -2.40 -17.89
CA SER A 23 4.29 -3.65 -17.20
C SER A 23 3.84 -3.40 -15.76
N LEU A 24 2.98 -4.27 -15.22
CA LEU A 24 2.56 -4.22 -13.80
C LEU A 24 3.77 -4.24 -12.85
N ARG A 25 4.80 -5.04 -13.18
CA ARG A 25 6.03 -5.12 -12.39
C ARG A 25 6.79 -3.79 -12.34
N GLY A 26 6.70 -2.98 -13.39
CA GLY A 26 7.35 -1.67 -13.47
C GLY A 26 6.58 -0.53 -12.78
N ILE A 27 5.43 -0.83 -12.17
CA ILE A 27 4.60 0.16 -11.46
C ILE A 27 4.23 -0.26 -10.03
N MET A 28 4.25 -1.55 -9.71
CA MET A 28 3.90 -2.06 -8.38
C MET A 28 4.98 -1.73 -7.33
N THR A 29 4.59 -1.70 -6.07
CA THR A 29 5.54 -1.73 -4.95
C THR A 29 6.30 -3.06 -4.99
N PRO A 30 7.65 -3.04 -4.98
CA PRO A 30 8.45 -4.26 -4.89
C PRO A 30 8.08 -5.09 -3.67
N ARG A 31 8.09 -6.42 -3.80
CA ARG A 31 7.64 -7.35 -2.75
C ARG A 31 8.27 -7.06 -1.38
N GLY A 32 9.59 -6.83 -1.34
CA GLY A 32 10.33 -6.59 -0.10
C GLY A 32 10.04 -5.24 0.56
N GLU A 33 9.34 -4.33 -0.13
CA GLU A 33 8.97 -3.00 0.33
C GLU A 33 7.48 -2.92 0.75
N ILE A 34 6.73 -4.01 0.57
CA ILE A 34 5.33 -4.06 0.99
C ILE A 34 5.27 -4.04 2.51
N SER A 35 4.52 -3.08 3.06
CA SER A 35 4.09 -3.14 4.47
C SER A 35 2.85 -4.01 4.58
N TRP A 36 2.92 -5.06 5.40
CA TRP A 36 1.85 -6.05 5.61
C TRP A 36 1.81 -6.47 7.08
N VAL A 37 0.64 -6.89 7.55
CA VAL A 37 0.41 -7.33 8.93
C VAL A 37 0.43 -8.85 8.98
N ASP A 38 1.21 -9.44 9.89
CA ASP A 38 1.11 -10.87 10.20
C ASP A 38 0.06 -11.08 11.30
N ALA A 39 -0.96 -11.88 10.99
CA ALA A 39 -2.05 -12.23 11.89
C ALA A 39 -1.61 -13.07 13.10
N ASN A 40 -0.39 -13.62 13.09
CA ASN A 40 0.18 -14.34 14.23
C ASN A 40 0.82 -13.43 15.28
N LEU A 41 1.02 -12.15 14.96
CA LEU A 41 1.58 -11.18 15.91
C LEU A 41 0.57 -10.85 17.02
N SER A 42 1.08 -10.43 18.17
CA SER A 42 0.25 -9.94 19.24
C SER A 42 -0.46 -8.64 18.85
N VAL A 43 -1.60 -8.37 19.47
CA VAL A 43 -2.37 -7.12 19.28
C VAL A 43 -1.48 -5.88 19.47
N ALA A 44 -0.58 -5.90 20.46
CA ALA A 44 0.33 -4.79 20.72
C ALA A 44 1.34 -4.55 19.58
N GLU A 45 1.91 -5.63 19.03
CA GLU A 45 2.84 -5.56 17.90
C GLU A 45 2.13 -5.05 16.63
N ILE A 46 0.94 -5.59 16.33
CA ILE A 46 0.13 -5.15 15.20
C ILE A 46 -0.22 -3.67 15.35
N ARG A 47 -0.66 -3.24 16.53
CA ARG A 47 -0.98 -1.84 16.81
C ARG A 47 0.23 -0.92 16.61
N GLN A 48 1.40 -1.30 17.13
CA GLN A 48 2.62 -0.53 16.94
C GLN A 48 3.02 -0.42 15.46
N GLN A 49 2.88 -1.51 14.71
CA GLN A 49 3.15 -1.52 13.27
C GLN A 49 2.23 -0.56 12.52
N LEU A 50 0.92 -0.62 12.78
CA LEU A 50 -0.06 0.25 12.13
C LEU A 50 0.16 1.74 12.42
N LEU A 51 0.58 2.08 13.65
CA LEU A 51 0.86 3.46 14.04
C LEU A 51 2.20 4.00 13.51
N SER A 52 3.14 3.13 13.18
CA SER A 52 4.47 3.52 12.67
C SER A 52 4.55 3.57 11.14
N SER A 53 3.55 3.05 10.45
CA SER A 53 3.51 3.02 8.98
C SER A 53 2.71 4.20 8.41
N PRO A 54 3.16 4.81 7.30
CA PRO A 54 2.42 5.89 6.64
C PRO A 54 1.26 5.39 5.77
N HIS A 55 1.08 4.07 5.63
CA HIS A 55 0.12 3.48 4.71
C HIS A 55 -1.27 3.34 5.33
N SER A 56 -2.31 3.42 4.50
CA SER A 56 -3.70 3.29 4.95
C SER A 56 -4.29 1.90 4.73
N LEU A 57 -3.68 1.08 3.87
CA LEU A 57 -4.12 -0.25 3.49
C LEU A 57 -2.99 -1.24 3.70
N PHE A 58 -3.31 -2.38 4.31
CA PHE A 58 -2.35 -3.44 4.58
C PHE A 58 -2.93 -4.77 4.10
N PRO A 59 -2.14 -5.57 3.36
CA PRO A 59 -2.35 -7.01 3.33
C PRO A 59 -2.22 -7.56 4.75
N VAL A 60 -3.19 -8.38 5.15
CA VAL A 60 -3.10 -9.22 6.34
C VAL A 60 -2.75 -10.62 5.85
N CYS A 61 -1.67 -11.16 6.38
CA CYS A 61 -1.14 -12.46 5.98
C CYS A 61 -0.92 -13.34 7.21
N ARG A 62 -0.64 -14.63 7.02
CA ARG A 62 -0.37 -15.57 8.11
C ARG A 62 1.03 -16.15 7.97
N GLY A 63 1.97 -15.68 8.79
CA GLY A 63 3.37 -16.13 8.83
C GLY A 63 4.24 -15.61 7.68
N GLU A 64 3.71 -15.57 6.46
CA GLU A 64 4.43 -15.03 5.30
C GLU A 64 3.52 -14.23 4.35
N LEU A 65 4.12 -13.33 3.57
CA LEU A 65 3.42 -12.39 2.69
C LEU A 65 2.61 -13.07 1.57
N ASP A 66 2.94 -14.30 1.17
CA ASP A 66 2.16 -15.03 0.16
C ASP A 66 0.86 -15.61 0.71
N GLU A 67 0.78 -15.81 2.03
CA GLU A 67 -0.38 -16.35 2.71
C GLU A 67 -1.36 -15.23 3.09
N ILE A 68 -1.82 -14.47 2.08
CA ILE A 68 -2.74 -13.35 2.24
C ILE A 68 -4.13 -13.87 2.62
N ILE A 69 -4.62 -13.44 3.78
CA ILE A 69 -5.98 -13.75 4.26
C ILE A 69 -6.97 -12.61 3.99
N GLY A 70 -6.48 -11.40 3.71
CA GLY A 70 -7.33 -10.26 3.35
C GLY A 70 -6.58 -8.94 3.25
N ILE A 71 -7.31 -7.87 2.96
CA ILE A 71 -6.80 -6.49 2.96
C ILE A 71 -7.63 -5.69 3.96
N VAL A 72 -6.97 -4.91 4.80
CA VAL A 72 -7.63 -4.08 5.83
C VAL A 72 -7.19 -2.63 5.74
N ARG A 73 -8.10 -1.72 6.10
CA ARG A 73 -7.76 -0.33 6.38
C ARG A 73 -7.14 -0.24 7.77
N ALA A 74 -6.00 0.43 7.90
CA ALA A 74 -5.32 0.58 9.19
C ALA A 74 -6.22 1.18 10.27
N LYS A 75 -6.99 2.22 9.92
CA LYS A 75 -7.94 2.85 10.83
C LYS A 75 -8.96 1.85 11.39
N GLU A 76 -9.50 0.98 10.53
CA GLU A 76 -10.53 0.03 10.94
C GLU A 76 -9.96 -1.10 11.78
N LEU A 77 -8.77 -1.57 11.42
CA LEU A 77 -8.07 -2.56 12.22
C LEU A 77 -7.72 -1.99 13.60
N LEU A 78 -7.23 -0.75 13.68
CA LEU A 78 -6.96 -0.09 14.97
C LEU A 78 -8.20 -0.01 15.86
N VAL A 79 -9.35 0.40 15.32
CA VAL A 79 -10.62 0.45 16.07
C VAL A 79 -11.04 -0.94 16.55
N ALA A 80 -10.98 -1.95 15.65
CA ALA A 80 -11.36 -3.31 16.01
C ALA A 80 -10.45 -3.93 17.08
N LEU A 81 -9.15 -3.59 17.08
CA LEU A 81 -8.20 -4.03 18.11
C LEU A 81 -8.47 -3.38 19.46
N GLU A 82 -9.03 -2.17 19.49
CA GLU A 82 -9.43 -1.49 20.73
C GLU A 82 -10.74 -2.05 21.28
N GLU A 83 -11.71 -2.36 20.42
CA GLU A 83 -13.00 -2.97 20.81
C GLU A 83 -12.87 -4.43 21.27
N GLY A 84 -11.92 -5.19 20.69
CA GLY A 84 -11.67 -6.60 21.05
C GLY A 84 -10.73 -6.80 22.24
N ALA A 85 -10.22 -5.73 22.84
CA ALA A 85 -9.35 -5.76 24.03
C ALA A 85 -10.12 -5.64 25.35
N GLU A 86 -11.46 -5.53 25.32
CA GLU A 86 -12.36 -5.61 26.47
C GLU A 86 -12.85 -7.04 26.77
#